data_AF-A0A958V125-F1
#
_entry.id   AF-A0A958V125-F1
#
_cell.length_a   1.000
_cell.length_b   1.000
_cell.length_c   1.000
_cell.angle_alpha   90.00
_cell.angle_beta   90.00
_cell.angle_gamma   90.00
#
_symmetry.space_group_name_H-M   'P 1'
#
loop_
_entity.id
_entity.type
_entity.pdbx_description
1 polymer ?
#
loop_
_entity_poly.entity_id
_entity_poly.type
_entity_poly.pdbx_seq_one_letter_code
_entity_poly.pdbx_strand_id
1 'polypeptide(L)'
;MVRFRDSVDMRIINDTEHGSTTYKNGIIDSQNDVGGWPVLKLEKAAPDADGDGIPDSWEKEHSLNINENDAAMFTLSDTYTNIEVYANSLVQEIAENEYK
;
A
#
# COMPACT_ATOMS: atom_id res chain seq x y z
N MET A 1 3.76 -14.95 -6.82
CA MET A 1 4.44 -14.08 -5.84
C MET A 1 5.86 -13.80 -6.35
N VAL A 2 6.05 -12.78 -7.18
CA VAL A 2 7.38 -12.22 -7.39
C VAL A 2 7.73 -11.40 -6.15
N ARG A 3 8.71 -11.88 -5.37
CA ARG A 3 9.20 -11.13 -4.21
C ARG A 3 9.98 -9.94 -4.73
N PHE A 4 9.36 -8.76 -4.73
CA PHE A 4 10.10 -7.52 -4.90
C PHE A 4 10.96 -7.31 -3.65
N ARG A 5 12.28 -7.34 -3.83
CA ARG A 5 13.25 -7.02 -2.77
C ARG A 5 13.71 -5.60 -2.99
N ASP A 6 13.43 -4.73 -2.02
CA ASP A 6 13.93 -3.36 -2.08
C ASP A 6 15.40 -3.27 -1.62
N SER A 7 15.95 -2.06 -1.56
CA SER A 7 17.33 -1.86 -1.12
C SER A 7 17.57 -2.27 0.34
N VAL A 8 16.55 -2.19 1.19
CA VAL A 8 16.61 -2.59 2.59
C VAL A 8 16.62 -4.11 2.69
N ASP A 9 15.72 -4.80 1.98
CA ASP A 9 15.70 -6.26 1.87
C ASP A 9 17.06 -6.81 1.42
N MET A 10 17.62 -6.24 0.34
CA MET A 10 18.88 -6.68 -0.24
C MET A 10 20.04 -6.51 0.75
N ARG A 11 20.05 -5.41 1.50
CA ARG A 11 21.05 -5.18 2.56
C ARG A 11 20.97 -6.25 3.65
N ILE A 12 19.77 -6.52 4.16
CA ILE A 12 19.59 -7.49 5.26
C ILE A 12 20.00 -8.90 4.81
N ILE A 13 19.67 -9.28 3.57
CA ILE A 13 20.12 -10.56 2.99
C ILE A 13 21.65 -10.62 2.97
N ASN A 14 22.31 -9.59 2.45
CA ASN A 14 23.77 -9.55 2.34
C ASN A 14 24.46 -9.58 3.71
N ASP A 15 23.99 -8.78 4.67
CA ASP A 15 24.52 -8.76 6.04
C ASP A 15 24.39 -10.13 6.72
N THR A 16 23.25 -10.79 6.53
CA THR A 16 22.98 -12.13 7.08
C THR A 16 23.88 -13.18 6.44
N GLU A 17 24.04 -13.14 5.11
CA GLU A 17 24.84 -14.11 4.35
C GLU A 17 26.33 -14.03 4.72
N HIS A 18 26.85 -12.82 4.96
CA HIS A 18 28.26 -12.59 5.23
C HIS A 18 28.59 -12.52 6.74
N GLY A 19 27.59 -12.61 7.61
CA GLY A 19 27.76 -12.44 9.05
C GLY A 19 28.34 -11.06 9.41
N SER A 20 28.04 -10.05 8.59
CA SER A 20 28.54 -8.69 8.72
C SER A 20 27.39 -7.71 8.95
N THR A 21 27.72 -6.48 9.31
CA THR A 21 26.73 -5.42 9.47
C THR A 21 27.13 -4.23 8.61
N THR A 22 26.27 -3.84 7.67
CA THR A 22 26.52 -2.70 6.79
C THR A 22 26.62 -1.40 7.60
N TYR A 23 25.90 -1.29 8.72
CA TYR A 23 25.84 -0.08 9.54
C TYR A 23 26.18 -0.37 11.01
N LYS A 24 27.08 0.46 11.56
CA LYS A 24 27.55 0.41 12.96
C LYS A 24 27.92 -1.03 13.37
N ASN A 25 27.36 -1.51 14.48
CA ASN A 25 27.48 -2.87 15.00
C ASN A 25 26.18 -3.67 14.75
N GLY A 26 25.41 -3.33 13.72
CA GLY A 26 24.13 -3.95 13.39
C GLY A 26 22.92 -3.34 14.08
N ILE A 27 23.12 -2.42 15.03
CA ILE A 27 22.05 -1.68 15.69
C ILE A 27 22.09 -0.23 15.18
N ILE A 28 20.95 0.24 14.68
CA ILE A 28 20.78 1.61 14.20
C ILE A 28 20.06 2.42 15.28
N ASP A 29 20.51 3.65 15.51
CA ASP A 29 19.93 4.57 16.50
C ASP A 29 18.93 5.53 15.84
N SER A 30 18.95 5.64 14.51
CA SER A 30 18.04 6.44 13.71
C SER A 30 17.87 5.85 12.31
N GLN A 31 16.72 6.10 11.69
CA GLN A 31 16.50 5.85 10.27
C GLN A 31 17.57 6.48 9.38
N ASN A 32 18.17 7.60 9.81
CA ASN A 32 19.21 8.29 9.06
C ASN A 32 20.50 7.46 8.96
N ASP A 33 20.74 6.53 9.89
CA ASP A 33 21.91 5.63 9.84
C ASP A 33 21.86 4.70 8.62
N VAL A 34 20.68 4.51 8.00
CA VAL A 34 20.46 3.61 6.86
C VAL A 34 19.95 4.32 5.61
N GLY A 35 20.11 5.64 5.54
CA GLY A 35 19.68 6.45 4.39
C GLY A 35 18.32 7.13 4.55
N GLY A 36 17.67 7.00 5.71
CA GLY A 36 16.42 7.69 6.02
C GLY A 36 15.16 6.98 5.49
N TRP A 37 14.01 7.65 5.65
CA TRP A 37 12.77 7.20 5.03
C TRP A 37 12.85 7.38 3.51
N PRO A 38 12.29 6.45 2.72
CA PRO A 38 12.20 6.65 1.28
C PRO A 38 11.40 7.94 1.01
N VAL A 39 11.87 8.71 0.04
CA VAL A 39 11.10 9.86 -0.45
C VAL A 39 9.92 9.34 -1.24
N LEU A 40 8.73 9.47 -0.67
CA LEU A 40 7.50 9.09 -1.35
C LEU A 40 7.24 10.10 -2.48
N LYS A 41 7.18 9.61 -3.71
CA LYS A 41 6.70 10.40 -4.84
C LYS A 41 5.21 10.58 -4.67
N LEU A 42 4.79 11.77 -4.25
CA LEU A 42 3.38 12.11 -4.14
C LEU A 42 2.86 12.44 -5.54
N GLU A 43 1.93 11.63 -6.02
CA GLU A 43 1.06 12.02 -7.12
C GLU A 43 -0.18 12.73 -6.58
N LYS A 44 -0.90 13.44 -7.45
CA LYS A 44 -2.15 14.07 -7.04
C LYS A 44 -3.16 12.97 -6.72
N ALA A 45 -3.66 12.95 -5.49
CA ALA A 45 -4.72 12.02 -5.08
C ALA A 45 -5.96 12.19 -5.98
N ALA A 46 -6.68 11.10 -6.21
CA ALA A 46 -7.98 11.16 -6.88
C ALA A 46 -8.96 11.99 -6.04
N PRO A 47 -9.92 12.70 -6.68
CA PRO A 47 -10.99 13.38 -5.95
C PRO A 47 -11.79 12.39 -5.10
N ASP A 48 -12.11 12.83 -3.88
CA ASP A 48 -12.93 12.16 -2.86
C ASP A 48 -13.73 13.28 -2.19
N ALA A 49 -15.01 13.39 -2.53
CA ALA A 49 -15.84 14.55 -2.23
C ALA A 49 -16.42 14.53 -0.81
N ASP A 50 -16.65 13.37 -0.22
CA ASP A 50 -17.11 13.22 1.18
C ASP A 50 -15.99 12.85 2.17
N GLY A 51 -14.79 12.57 1.66
CA GLY A 51 -13.58 12.36 2.45
C GLY A 51 -13.58 11.01 3.16
N ASP A 52 -14.26 10.00 2.64
CA ASP A 52 -14.38 8.68 3.24
C ASP A 52 -13.23 7.72 2.87
N GLY A 53 -12.38 8.13 1.93
CA GLY A 53 -11.22 7.38 1.46
C GLY A 53 -11.43 6.60 0.16
N ILE A 54 -12.63 6.66 -0.43
CA ILE A 54 -12.95 6.04 -1.73
C ILE A 54 -13.01 7.13 -2.81
N PRO A 55 -12.35 6.97 -3.97
CA PRO A 55 -12.43 7.98 -5.04
C PRO A 55 -13.81 8.08 -5.70
N ASP A 56 -14.27 9.30 -6.00
CA ASP A 56 -15.56 9.60 -6.63
C ASP A 56 -15.81 8.77 -7.91
N SER A 57 -14.75 8.50 -8.68
CA SER A 57 -14.85 7.73 -9.93
C SER A 57 -15.13 6.26 -9.67
N TRP A 58 -14.53 5.70 -8.63
CA TRP A 58 -14.71 4.31 -8.25
C TRP A 58 -16.11 4.11 -7.66
N GLU A 59 -16.55 5.03 -6.80
CA GLU A 59 -17.90 5.03 -6.24
C GLU A 59 -18.98 5.07 -7.32
N LYS A 60 -18.83 5.94 -8.33
CA LYS A 60 -19.77 6.02 -9.47
C LYS A 60 -19.86 4.73 -10.26
N GLU A 61 -18.74 4.03 -10.43
CA GLU A 61 -18.71 2.75 -11.13
C GLU A 61 -19.41 1.64 -10.31
N HIS A 62 -19.31 1.71 -8.98
CA HIS A 62 -19.88 0.74 -8.05
C HIS A 62 -21.25 1.17 -7.49
N SER A 63 -21.85 2.23 -8.02
CA SER A 63 -23.17 2.76 -7.63
C SER A 63 -23.28 3.21 -6.17
N LEU A 64 -22.18 3.71 -5.60
CA LEU A 64 -22.14 4.40 -4.30
C LEU A 64 -22.43 5.90 -4.44
N ASN A 65 -22.65 6.57 -3.31
CA ASN A 65 -23.01 7.98 -3.26
C ASN A 65 -21.79 8.86 -2.90
N ILE A 66 -21.23 9.53 -3.91
CA ILE A 66 -20.05 10.40 -3.81
C ILE A 66 -20.13 11.57 -2.81
N ASN A 67 -21.27 11.80 -2.16
CA ASN A 67 -21.44 12.89 -1.19
C ASN A 67 -21.82 12.36 0.19
N GLU A 68 -21.71 11.05 0.41
CA GLU A 68 -22.13 10.38 1.63
C GLU A 68 -21.04 9.41 2.07
N ASN A 69 -20.44 9.70 3.21
CA ASN A 69 -19.43 8.86 3.83
C ASN A 69 -20.00 7.48 4.19
N ASP A 70 -19.92 6.57 3.22
CA ASP A 70 -20.50 5.23 3.26
C ASP A 70 -19.44 4.13 3.23
N ALA A 71 -18.15 4.49 3.23
CA ALA A 71 -16.98 3.61 3.35
C ALA A 71 -17.15 2.47 4.37
N ALA A 72 -17.78 2.72 5.53
CA ALA A 72 -18.00 1.74 6.59
C ALA A 72 -19.26 0.88 6.43
N MET A 73 -20.10 1.16 5.43
CA MET A 73 -21.29 0.38 5.11
C MET A 73 -20.94 -0.87 4.29
N PHE A 74 -21.91 -1.79 4.23
CA PHE A 74 -21.79 -3.10 3.60
C PHE A 74 -22.67 -3.18 2.33
N THR A 75 -22.75 -2.09 1.56
CA THR A 75 -23.68 -2.01 0.42
C THR A 75 -23.18 -2.79 -0.80
N LEU A 76 -21.87 -2.96 -0.93
CA LEU A 76 -21.24 -3.72 -2.02
C LEU A 76 -21.03 -5.21 -1.70
N SER A 77 -21.08 -5.59 -0.42
CA SER A 77 -20.79 -6.94 0.03
C SER A 77 -21.44 -7.20 1.39
N ASP A 78 -22.02 -8.40 1.57
CA ASP A 78 -22.62 -8.81 2.84
C ASP A 78 -21.61 -8.95 3.99
N THR A 79 -20.30 -9.06 3.68
CA THR A 79 -19.26 -9.38 4.68
C THR A 79 -18.12 -8.37 4.75
N TYR A 80 -17.98 -7.50 3.76
CA TYR A 80 -16.88 -6.54 3.67
C TYR A 80 -17.44 -5.12 3.54
N THR A 81 -16.82 -4.17 4.22
CA THR A 81 -17.19 -2.77 4.07
C THR A 81 -16.81 -2.25 2.68
N ASN A 82 -17.45 -1.17 2.23
CA ASN A 82 -17.16 -0.55 0.92
C ASN A 82 -15.66 -0.20 0.79
N ILE A 83 -15.03 0.28 1.85
CA ILE A 83 -13.59 0.58 1.85
C ILE A 83 -12.73 -0.68 1.74
N GLU A 84 -13.15 -1.81 2.32
CA GLU A 84 -12.44 -3.08 2.18
C GLU A 84 -12.57 -3.65 0.76
N VAL A 85 -13.75 -3.52 0.14
CA VAL A 85 -13.97 -3.89 -1.26
C VAL A 85 -13.11 -3.02 -2.19
N TYR A 86 -13.09 -1.71 -1.96
CA TYR A 86 -12.22 -0.79 -2.69
C TYR A 86 -10.74 -1.15 -2.54
N ALA A 87 -10.25 -1.33 -1.32
CA ALA A 87 -8.85 -1.68 -1.05
C ALA A 87 -8.43 -2.98 -1.74
N ASN A 88 -9.33 -3.97 -1.82
CA ASN A 88 -9.08 -5.21 -2.55
C ASN A 88 -9.01 -4.99 -4.08
N SER A 89 -9.85 -4.11 -4.64
CA SER A 89 -9.82 -3.81 -6.08
C SER A 89 -8.48 -3.20 -6.54
N LEU A 90 -7.81 -2.43 -5.66
CA LEU A 90 -6.51 -1.80 -5.97
C LEU A 90 -5.37 -2.80 -6.20
N VAL A 91 -5.47 -3.99 -5.62
CA VAL A 91 -4.43 -5.02 -5.73
C VAL A 91 -4.78 -6.08 -6.77
N GLN A 92 -5.98 -6.05 -7.35
CA GLN A 92 -6.46 -7.07 -8.28
C GLN A 92 -5.64 -7.11 -9.57
N GLU A 93 -5.27 -5.96 -10.14
CA GLU A 93 -4.41 -5.90 -11.33
C GLU A 93 -3.02 -6.51 -11.07
N ILE A 94 -2.50 -6.36 -9.85
CA ILE A 94 -1.23 -6.96 -9.43
C ILE A 94 -1.39 -8.48 -9.27
N ALA A 95 -2.50 -8.92 -8.66
CA ALA A 95 -2.78 -10.33 -8.43
C ALA A 95 -2.99 -11.11 -9.75
N GLU A 96 -3.67 -10.54 -10.74
CA GLU A 96 -3.98 -11.21 -12.02
C GLU A 96 -2.77 -11.33 -12.96
N ASN A 97 -1.84 -10.38 -12.92
CA ASN A 97 -0.60 -10.43 -13.70
C ASN A 97 0.43 -11.44 -13.15
N GLU A 98 0.21 -11.98 -11.95
CA GLU A 98 1.07 -12.99 -11.32
C GLU A 98 0.72 -14.44 -11.73
N TYR A 99 -0.40 -14.65 -12.44
CA TYR A 99 -0.87 -15.96 -12.91
C TYR A 99 -0.72 -16.17 -14.43
N LYS A 100 -0.03 -15.27 -15.13
CA LYS A 100 0.37 -15.42 -16.53
C LYS A 100 1.86 -15.65 -16.63
#